data_AF-A0A525PPI7-F1
#
_entry.id   AF-A0A525PPI7-F1
#
_cell.length_a   1.000
_cell.length_b   1.000
_cell.length_c   1.000
_cell.angle_alpha   90.00
_cell.angle_beta   90.00
_cell.angle_gamma   90.00
#
_symmetry.space_group_name_H-M   'P 1'
#
loop_
_entity.id
_entity.type
_entity.pdbx_description
1 polymer ?
#
loop_
_entity_poly.entity_id
_entity_poly.type
_entity_poly.pdbx_seq_one_letter_code
_entity_poly.pdbx_strand_id
1 'polypeptide(L)'
;MNPFPDHNQQDGLATIRWPLRLTWLGMWAEQLVQGLWPLLALALFVLAALMLGIQDIVAVDLVYAATVVVLLCAIGGVFYAVRHIKVPSRIDALARLDASLPGRPIQALMDKQAIGATDAGSIAVWQAHRARMAERAATAQAVPADLRVSHRDPYALRYVAVLAFGVALIFGSVLRIGSVVGMAPSAGGVVSGPVWEGWAEPPRYTGKPTLYLADLKEEPLYLPAGTLITLRLYGEVGALSVSETVSGTTPTDDTQAAVVVDFKVAQSGDISIDGPNGRAWNIVMLPDAKPEVEITAEPEVAALGEMRLPFAARDDYGVEAGEARISLDLASVDRRYGLETAPDDRPEIIVPLPMPIAGDRSRFQENL
;
A
#
# COMPACT_ATOMS: atom_id res chain seq x y z
N MET A 1 73.78 40.31 16.32
CA MET A 1 72.88 40.12 17.48
C MET A 1 71.57 40.83 17.12
N ASN A 2 70.55 40.11 16.64
CA ASN A 2 69.24 40.70 16.31
C ASN A 2 68.45 40.92 17.60
N PRO A 3 68.09 42.16 17.99
CA PRO A 3 67.53 42.43 19.31
C PRO A 3 66.00 42.55 19.33
N PHE A 4 65.26 41.93 18.40
CA PHE A 4 63.79 41.93 18.43
C PHE A 4 63.20 40.59 17.95
N PRO A 5 62.22 40.02 18.66
CA PRO A 5 61.80 38.63 18.47
C PRO A 5 60.87 38.44 17.27
N ASP A 6 61.07 37.34 16.54
CA ASP A 6 60.17 36.81 15.49
C ASP A 6 58.75 36.44 15.98
N HIS A 7 58.41 36.73 17.25
CA HIS A 7 57.14 36.38 17.89
C HIS A 7 55.94 37.07 17.22
N ASN A 8 56.05 38.36 16.87
CA ASN A 8 54.93 39.10 16.27
C ASN A 8 54.49 38.52 14.90
N GLN A 9 55.40 37.88 14.17
CA GLN A 9 55.08 37.23 12.89
C GLN A 9 54.30 35.93 13.09
N GLN A 10 54.69 35.13 14.08
CA GLN A 10 54.03 33.85 14.39
C GLN A 10 52.65 34.09 15.01
N ASP A 11 52.50 35.11 15.85
CA ASP A 11 51.25 35.45 16.53
C ASP A 11 50.18 35.99 15.56
N GLY A 12 50.58 36.84 14.61
CA GLY A 12 49.68 37.34 13.56
C GLY A 12 49.15 36.21 12.66
N LEU A 13 50.02 35.27 12.25
CA LEU A 13 49.63 34.13 11.42
C LEU A 13 48.82 33.07 12.19
N ALA A 14 49.06 32.91 13.49
CA ALA A 14 48.29 32.00 14.35
C ALA A 14 46.83 32.44 14.49
N THR A 15 46.60 33.75 14.57
CA THR A 15 45.26 34.36 14.71
C THR A 15 44.38 34.14 13.47
N ILE A 16 44.99 34.06 12.28
CA ILE A 16 44.29 33.93 10.99
C ILE A 16 43.82 32.50 10.69
N ARG A 17 44.25 31.50 11.48
CA ARG A 17 43.96 30.07 11.24
C ARG A 17 42.46 29.76 11.21
N TRP A 18 41.68 30.38 12.10
CA TRP A 18 40.22 30.18 12.16
C TRP A 18 39.47 30.91 11.04
N PRO A 19 39.69 32.22 10.79
CA PRO A 19 39.13 32.91 9.64
C PRO A 19 39.43 32.22 8.30
N LEU A 20 40.66 31.69 8.13
CA LEU A 20 41.05 30.96 6.93
C LEU A 20 40.29 29.63 6.80
N ARG A 21 40.15 28.85 7.87
CA ARG A 21 39.38 27.60 7.86
C ARG A 21 37.91 27.85 7.56
N LEU A 22 37.31 28.88 8.15
CA LEU A 22 35.92 29.26 7.89
C LEU A 22 35.72 29.73 6.45
N THR A 23 36.64 30.53 5.91
CA THR A 23 36.61 30.95 4.51
C THR A 23 36.76 29.75 3.56
N TRP A 24 37.66 28.82 3.87
CA TRP A 24 37.84 27.59 3.09
C TRP A 24 36.61 26.67 3.13
N LEU A 25 36.00 26.49 4.30
CA LEU A 25 34.72 25.78 4.45
C LEU A 25 33.58 26.47 3.70
N GLY A 26 33.54 27.81 3.74
CA GLY A 26 32.59 28.61 2.99
C GLY A 26 32.73 28.41 1.48
N MET A 27 33.96 28.38 0.95
CA MET A 27 34.21 28.08 -0.45
C MET A 27 33.78 26.66 -0.84
N TRP A 28 33.97 25.67 0.05
CA TRP A 28 33.43 24.33 -0.16
C TRP A 28 31.90 24.31 -0.22
N ALA A 29 31.23 24.96 0.74
CA ALA A 29 29.77 25.07 0.76
C ALA A 29 29.24 25.77 -0.50
N GLU A 30 29.90 26.83 -0.95
CA GLU A 30 29.61 27.53 -2.21
C GLU A 30 29.68 26.57 -3.41
N GLN A 31 30.77 25.82 -3.56
CA GLN A 31 30.94 24.88 -4.66
C GLN A 31 29.94 23.72 -4.61
N LEU A 32 29.66 23.18 -3.42
CA LEU A 32 28.68 22.11 -3.24
C LEU A 32 27.28 22.59 -3.61
N VAL A 33 26.84 23.74 -3.09
CA VAL A 33 25.51 24.27 -3.41
C VAL A 33 25.39 24.64 -4.89
N GLN A 34 26.40 25.27 -5.48
CA GLN A 34 26.37 25.66 -6.91
C GLN A 34 26.56 24.48 -7.87
N GLY A 35 27.17 23.38 -7.43
CA GLY A 35 27.42 22.19 -8.24
C GLY A 35 26.34 21.11 -8.11
N LEU A 36 25.81 20.89 -6.90
CA LEU A 36 24.83 19.84 -6.60
C LEU A 36 23.36 20.30 -6.67
N TRP A 37 23.10 21.57 -6.97
CA TRP A 37 21.72 22.06 -7.08
C TRP A 37 20.82 21.25 -8.03
N PRO A 38 21.24 20.74 -9.21
CA PRO A 38 20.31 20.00 -10.07
C PRO A 38 19.98 18.64 -9.50
N LEU A 39 20.92 17.98 -8.80
CA LEU A 39 20.69 16.72 -8.10
C LEU A 39 19.77 16.91 -6.91
N LEU A 40 19.95 17.97 -6.13
CA LEU A 40 19.07 18.31 -5.01
C LEU A 40 17.65 18.63 -5.49
N ALA A 41 17.51 19.40 -6.57
CA ALA A 41 16.22 19.70 -7.17
C ALA A 41 15.53 18.44 -7.70
N LEU A 42 16.27 17.57 -8.40
CA LEU A 42 15.76 16.29 -8.89
C LEU A 42 15.31 15.39 -7.73
N ALA A 43 16.13 15.26 -6.68
CA ALA A 43 15.81 14.44 -5.52
C ALA A 43 14.54 14.93 -4.81
N LEU A 44 14.41 16.24 -4.58
CA LEU A 44 13.20 16.82 -3.98
C LEU A 44 11.97 16.62 -4.87
N PHE A 45 12.12 16.78 -6.19
CA PHE A 45 11.02 16.61 -7.12
C PHE A 45 10.54 15.15 -7.20
N VAL A 46 11.46 14.20 -7.27
CA VAL A 46 11.16 12.76 -7.25
C VAL A 46 10.49 12.40 -5.92
N LEU A 47 11.05 12.86 -4.79
CA LEU A 47 10.47 12.61 -3.48
C LEU A 47 9.05 13.17 -3.37
N ALA A 48 8.81 14.38 -3.91
CA ALA A 48 7.49 14.98 -3.95
C ALA A 48 6.49 14.12 -4.76
N ALA A 49 6.88 13.67 -5.95
CA ALA A 49 6.05 12.82 -6.79
C ALA A 49 5.69 11.49 -6.11
N LEU A 50 6.67 10.87 -5.43
CA LEU A 50 6.48 9.62 -4.69
C LEU A 50 5.56 9.79 -3.48
N MET A 51 5.74 10.87 -2.71
CA MET A 51 4.89 11.17 -1.55
C MET A 51 3.45 11.52 -1.94
N LEU A 52 3.24 12.13 -3.10
CA LEU A 52 1.91 12.37 -3.67
C LEU A 52 1.25 11.08 -4.20
N GLY A 53 2.01 9.99 -4.38
CA GLY A 53 1.49 8.73 -4.90
C GLY A 53 1.18 8.77 -6.40
N ILE A 54 1.89 9.61 -7.17
CA ILE A 54 1.69 9.70 -8.63
C ILE A 54 1.95 8.34 -9.29
N GLN A 55 2.89 7.56 -8.73
CA GLN A 55 3.21 6.21 -9.18
C GLN A 55 2.03 5.23 -9.08
N ASP A 56 1.08 5.44 -8.16
CA ASP A 56 -0.04 4.51 -7.93
C ASP A 56 -1.23 4.79 -8.87
N ILE A 57 -1.27 5.97 -9.52
CA ILE A 57 -2.37 6.40 -10.40
C ILE A 57 -2.06 6.13 -11.87
N VAL A 58 -0.77 6.01 -12.19
CA VAL A 58 -0.25 5.96 -13.55
C VAL A 58 0.08 4.53 -13.94
N ALA A 59 -0.13 4.18 -15.21
CA ALA A 59 0.23 2.87 -15.74
C ALA A 59 1.71 2.51 -15.46
N VAL A 60 1.97 1.26 -15.10
CA VAL A 60 3.29 0.77 -14.68
C VAL A 60 4.37 1.01 -15.75
N ASP A 61 4.04 0.89 -17.03
CA ASP A 61 4.97 1.18 -18.13
C ASP A 61 5.48 2.63 -18.11
N LEU A 62 4.62 3.59 -17.75
CA LEU A 62 5.02 4.99 -17.67
C LEU A 62 5.88 5.25 -16.42
N VAL A 63 5.67 4.49 -15.35
CA VAL A 63 6.55 4.52 -14.15
C VAL A 63 7.95 4.02 -14.51
N TYR A 64 8.07 2.95 -15.30
CA TYR A 64 9.36 2.49 -15.81
C TYR A 64 10.03 3.53 -16.72
N ALA A 65 9.27 4.12 -17.66
CA ALA A 65 9.81 5.18 -18.52
C ALA A 65 10.28 6.40 -17.70
N ALA A 66 9.49 6.83 -16.71
CA ALA A 66 9.86 7.92 -15.80
C ALA A 66 11.11 7.59 -14.99
N THR A 67 11.26 6.34 -14.53
CA THR A 67 12.46 5.88 -13.80
C THR A 67 13.72 5.99 -14.66
N VAL A 68 13.63 5.61 -15.94
CA VAL A 68 14.75 5.79 -16.89
C VAL A 68 15.09 7.27 -17.08
N VAL A 69 14.09 8.14 -17.23
CA VAL A 69 14.30 9.59 -17.36
C VAL A 69 14.96 10.17 -16.11
N VAL A 70 14.49 9.80 -14.91
CA VAL A 70 15.09 10.23 -13.64
C VAL A 70 16.55 9.76 -13.55
N LEU A 71 16.85 8.53 -13.96
CA LEU A 71 18.22 8.01 -13.97
C LEU A 71 19.12 8.80 -14.93
N LEU A 72 18.64 9.11 -16.13
CA LEU A 72 19.38 9.93 -17.10
C LEU A 72 19.62 11.35 -16.57
N CYS A 73 18.61 11.98 -15.94
CA CYS A 73 18.75 13.27 -15.28
C CYS A 73 19.74 13.22 -14.10
N ALA A 74 19.74 12.14 -13.33
CA ALA A 74 20.69 11.94 -12.23
C ALA A 74 22.12 11.80 -12.75
N ILE A 75 22.35 11.01 -13.80
CA ILE A 75 23.66 10.88 -14.47
C ILE A 75 24.11 12.24 -15.01
N GLY A 76 23.22 12.97 -15.68
CA GLY A 76 23.48 14.34 -16.16
C GLY A 76 23.81 15.31 -15.03
N GLY A 77 23.11 15.22 -13.90
CA GLY A 77 23.35 16.03 -12.70
C GLY A 77 24.71 15.71 -12.04
N VAL A 78 25.10 14.44 -11.97
CA VAL A 78 26.43 14.02 -11.50
C VAL A 78 27.51 14.55 -12.43
N PHE A 79 27.33 14.41 -13.74
CA PHE A 79 28.28 14.93 -14.72
C PHE A 79 28.43 16.46 -14.63
N TYR A 80 27.31 17.17 -14.48
CA TYR A 80 27.29 18.61 -14.24
C TYR A 80 28.07 18.95 -12.95
N ALA A 81 27.80 18.25 -11.85
CA ALA A 81 28.49 18.46 -10.58
C ALA A 81 30.01 18.26 -10.72
N VAL A 82 30.45 17.17 -11.36
CA VAL A 82 31.89 16.89 -11.59
C VAL A 82 32.54 17.94 -12.49
N ARG A 83 31.82 18.46 -13.49
CA ARG A 83 32.33 19.50 -14.40
C ARG A 83 32.44 20.88 -13.75
N HIS A 84 31.55 21.20 -12.80
CA HIS A 84 31.44 22.54 -12.23
C HIS A 84 32.03 22.68 -10.82
N ILE A 85 32.15 21.60 -10.05
CA ILE A 85 32.80 21.63 -8.74
C ILE A 85 34.31 21.72 -8.94
N LYS A 86 34.87 22.86 -8.55
CA LYS A 86 36.32 23.04 -8.45
C LYS A 86 36.72 22.90 -6.99
N VAL A 87 37.62 21.96 -6.70
CA VAL A 87 38.15 21.75 -5.34
C VAL A 87 38.92 22.99 -4.91
N PRO A 88 38.44 23.77 -3.91
CA PRO A 88 39.10 25.00 -3.51
C PRO A 88 40.41 24.67 -2.78
N SER A 89 41.53 25.22 -3.25
CA SER A 89 42.80 25.05 -2.57
C SER A 89 42.89 25.97 -1.34
N ARG A 90 43.76 25.62 -0.40
CA ARG A 90 44.06 26.50 0.75
C ARG A 90 44.65 27.84 0.30
N ILE A 91 45.33 27.87 -0.84
CA ILE A 91 45.92 29.07 -1.42
C ILE A 91 44.82 30.00 -1.94
N ASP A 92 43.77 29.45 -2.57
CA ASP A 92 42.63 30.24 -3.05
C ASP A 92 41.86 30.87 -1.88
N ALA A 93 41.69 30.12 -0.79
CA ALA A 93 41.06 30.64 0.43
C ALA A 93 41.92 31.75 1.07
N LEU A 94 43.24 31.61 1.06
CA LEU A 94 44.16 32.64 1.55
C LEU A 94 44.10 33.89 0.68
N ALA A 95 44.08 33.74 -0.64
CA ALA A 95 43.97 34.84 -1.60
C ALA A 95 42.62 35.57 -1.48
N ARG A 96 41.52 34.84 -1.28
CA ARG A 96 40.18 35.42 -1.06
C ARG A 96 40.09 36.15 0.28
N LEU A 97 40.69 35.60 1.33
CA LEU A 97 40.77 36.25 2.64
C LEU A 97 41.63 37.53 2.57
N ASP A 98 42.75 37.48 1.88
CA ASP A 98 43.65 38.62 1.74
C ASP A 98 43.06 39.75 0.88
N ALA A 99 42.32 39.38 -0.18
CA ALA A 99 41.59 40.33 -1.01
C ALA A 99 40.46 41.06 -0.25
N SER A 100 39.98 40.50 0.86
CA SER A 100 38.98 41.16 1.72
C SER A 100 39.58 42.25 2.62
N LEU A 101 40.90 42.30 2.76
CA LEU A 101 41.61 43.25 3.61
C LEU A 101 42.25 44.38 2.79
N PRO A 102 42.27 45.62 3.33
CA PRO A 102 42.87 46.75 2.63
C PRO A 102 44.39 46.55 2.50
N GLY A 103 44.87 46.53 1.25
CA GLY A 103 46.30 46.47 0.95
C GLY A 103 46.93 45.07 1.01
N ARG A 104 46.14 43.99 1.02
CA ARG A 104 46.62 42.59 0.93
C ARG A 104 47.74 42.25 1.94
N PRO A 105 47.49 42.43 3.25
CA PRO A 105 48.50 42.31 4.29
C PRO A 105 49.09 40.90 4.42
N ILE A 106 48.35 39.84 4.08
CA ILE A 106 48.84 38.46 4.18
C ILE A 106 49.91 38.21 3.11
N GLN A 107 49.67 38.64 1.87
CA GLN A 107 50.67 38.57 0.80
C GLN A 107 51.91 39.41 1.14
N ALA A 108 51.73 40.60 1.73
CA ALA A 108 52.84 41.47 2.16
C ALA A 108 53.69 40.86 3.30
N LEU A 109 53.09 40.08 4.19
CA LEU A 109 53.80 39.39 5.28
C LEU A 109 54.55 38.14 4.82
N MET A 110 54.12 37.52 3.72
CA MET A 110 54.79 36.39 3.08
C MET A 110 55.93 36.82 2.14
N ASP A 111 55.98 38.11 1.78
CA ASP A 111 57.01 38.67 0.91
C ASP A 111 58.36 38.83 1.63
N LYS A 112 59.45 38.76 0.86
CA LYS A 112 60.82 38.92 1.36
C LYS A 112 61.45 40.15 0.73
N GLN A 113 62.09 40.99 1.55
CA GLN A 113 62.77 42.19 1.08
C GLN A 113 63.85 41.84 0.04
N ALA A 114 63.65 42.28 -1.21
CA ALA A 114 64.56 41.99 -2.32
C ALA A 114 65.75 42.96 -2.42
N ILE A 115 65.63 44.20 -1.90
CA ILE A 115 66.63 45.27 -2.03
C ILE A 115 66.86 45.94 -0.66
N GLY A 116 68.12 46.25 -0.33
CA GLY A 116 68.47 46.96 0.91
C GLY A 116 68.56 46.06 2.15
N ALA A 117 68.70 44.74 1.99
CA ALA A 117 68.79 43.77 3.09
C ALA A 117 70.04 43.94 3.98
N THR A 118 71.02 44.75 3.56
CA THR A 118 72.24 45.08 4.33
C THR A 118 72.26 46.50 4.86
N ASP A 119 71.27 47.34 4.53
CA ASP A 119 71.16 48.73 5.01
C ASP A 119 70.23 48.80 6.23
N ALA A 120 70.76 49.29 7.35
CA ALA A 120 70.04 49.38 8.61
C ALA A 120 68.78 50.28 8.53
N GLY A 121 68.82 51.34 7.70
CA GLY A 121 67.66 52.23 7.49
C GLY A 121 66.52 51.53 6.76
N SER A 122 66.85 50.85 5.65
CA SER A 122 65.90 50.06 4.85
C SER A 122 65.26 48.92 5.65
N ILE A 123 66.04 48.24 6.50
CA ILE A 123 65.52 47.18 7.39
C ILE A 123 64.51 47.76 8.40
N ALA A 124 64.79 48.92 9.01
CA ALA A 124 63.90 49.53 9.98
C ALA A 124 62.53 49.91 9.38
N VAL A 125 62.52 50.47 8.16
CA VAL A 125 61.28 50.81 7.45
C VAL A 125 60.49 49.57 7.07
N TRP A 126 61.17 48.51 6.62
CA TRP A 126 60.54 47.22 6.29
C TRP A 126 59.90 46.57 7.52
N GLN A 127 60.58 46.56 8.67
CA GLN A 127 60.01 46.05 9.92
C GLN A 127 58.79 46.85 10.38
N ALA A 128 58.82 48.18 10.26
CA ALA A 128 57.67 49.04 10.56
C ALA A 128 56.48 48.77 9.60
N HIS A 129 56.75 48.51 8.32
CA HIS A 129 55.73 48.11 7.36
C HIS A 129 55.11 46.76 7.71
N ARG A 130 55.92 45.75 8.05
CA ARG A 130 55.45 44.42 8.47
C ARG A 130 54.64 44.46 9.76
N ALA A 131 55.05 45.26 10.75
CA ALA A 131 54.28 45.44 11.98
C ALA A 131 52.86 45.97 11.70
N ARG A 132 52.74 47.00 10.84
CA ARG A 132 51.44 47.53 10.41
C ARG A 132 50.60 46.51 9.64
N MET A 133 51.22 45.65 8.83
CA MET A 133 50.51 44.59 8.11
C MET A 133 50.10 43.45 9.03
N ALA A 134 50.87 43.11 10.06
CA ALA A 134 50.51 42.12 11.06
C ALA A 134 49.28 42.55 11.87
N GLU A 135 49.21 43.82 12.29
CA GLU A 135 48.03 44.38 12.98
C GLU A 135 46.78 44.32 12.09
N ARG A 136 46.90 44.68 10.80
CA ARG A 136 45.80 44.58 9.84
C ARG A 136 45.39 43.13 9.58
N ALA A 137 46.33 42.20 9.50
CA ALA A 137 46.04 40.79 9.31
C ALA A 137 45.38 40.16 10.54
N ALA A 138 45.66 40.65 11.75
CA ALA A 138 44.99 40.22 12.98
C ALA A 138 43.49 40.60 13.02
N THR A 139 43.09 41.64 12.28
CA THR A 139 41.67 42.02 12.12
C THR A 139 40.91 41.22 11.05
N ALA A 140 41.55 40.20 10.45
CA ALA A 140 40.93 39.36 9.43
C ALA A 140 39.68 38.65 9.94
N GLN A 141 38.56 38.85 9.25
CA GLN A 141 37.32 38.12 9.48
C GLN A 141 37.08 37.11 8.35
N ALA A 142 36.35 36.04 8.64
CA ALA A 142 36.01 35.05 7.64
C ALA A 142 35.12 35.67 6.55
N VAL A 143 35.45 35.41 5.28
CA VAL A 143 34.65 35.89 4.15
C VAL A 143 33.45 34.96 3.96
N PRO A 144 32.20 35.47 3.92
CA PRO A 144 31.02 34.64 3.73
C PRO A 144 31.00 33.97 2.34
N ALA A 145 30.41 32.77 2.28
CA ALA A 145 30.20 32.01 1.05
C ALA A 145 29.09 32.64 0.18
N ASP A 146 29.26 32.66 -1.14
CA ASP A 146 28.19 33.09 -2.04
C ASP A 146 27.33 31.89 -2.48
N LEU A 147 26.23 31.66 -1.77
CA LEU A 147 25.32 30.56 -2.05
C LEU A 147 24.31 30.87 -3.18
N ARG A 148 24.49 31.98 -3.92
CA ARG A 148 23.56 32.36 -4.99
C ARG A 148 23.70 31.45 -6.21
N VAL A 149 22.64 30.71 -6.50
CA VAL A 149 22.53 29.83 -7.67
C VAL A 149 21.80 30.51 -8.84
N SER A 150 21.34 31.76 -8.68
CA SER A 150 20.46 32.46 -9.63
C SER A 150 20.98 32.50 -11.07
N HIS A 151 22.29 32.61 -11.30
CA HIS A 151 22.87 32.63 -12.64
C HIS A 151 22.91 31.24 -13.30
N ARG A 152 22.84 30.17 -12.52
CA ARG A 152 22.88 28.77 -12.99
C ARG A 152 21.50 28.13 -13.13
N ASP A 153 20.48 28.72 -12.51
CA ASP A 153 19.09 28.29 -12.57
C ASP A 153 18.18 29.44 -13.06
N PRO A 154 18.19 29.78 -14.36
CA PRO A 154 17.39 30.88 -14.91
C PRO A 154 15.89 30.60 -14.89
N TYR A 155 15.50 29.33 -14.92
CA TYR A 155 14.09 28.89 -14.89
C TYR A 155 13.57 28.63 -13.47
N ALA A 156 14.38 28.88 -12.43
CA ALA A 156 14.00 28.67 -11.04
C ALA A 156 13.52 27.24 -10.70
N LEU A 157 14.06 26.23 -11.39
CA LEU A 157 13.69 24.82 -11.21
C LEU A 157 13.86 24.34 -9.77
N ARG A 158 14.82 24.91 -9.01
CA ARG A 158 14.98 24.59 -7.60
C ARG A 158 13.75 24.96 -6.76
N TYR A 159 13.12 26.10 -7.07
CA TYR A 159 11.97 26.57 -6.32
C TYR A 159 10.73 25.78 -6.69
N VAL A 160 10.61 25.33 -7.95
CA VAL A 160 9.57 24.38 -8.37
C VAL A 160 9.70 23.07 -7.58
N ALA A 161 10.91 22.52 -7.46
CA ALA A 161 11.15 21.30 -6.69
C ALA A 161 10.82 21.47 -5.19
N VAL A 162 11.22 22.59 -4.58
CA VAL A 162 10.90 22.89 -3.17
C VAL A 162 9.40 23.10 -2.98
N LEU A 163 8.72 23.78 -3.91
CA LEU A 163 7.28 23.98 -3.86
C LEU A 163 6.54 22.64 -3.96
N ALA A 164 6.91 21.81 -4.94
CA ALA A 164 6.33 20.48 -5.11
C ALA A 164 6.52 19.62 -3.84
N PHE A 165 7.72 19.67 -3.25
CA PHE A 165 8.00 18.99 -1.99
C PHE A 165 7.19 19.53 -0.82
N GLY A 166 7.01 20.85 -0.71
CA GLY A 166 6.15 21.46 0.30
C GLY A 166 4.68 21.05 0.16
N VAL A 167 4.17 20.99 -1.06
CA VAL A 167 2.83 20.46 -1.35
C VAL A 167 2.73 18.99 -0.95
N ALA A 168 3.74 18.18 -1.28
CA ALA A 168 3.78 16.77 -0.92
C ALA A 168 3.89 16.53 0.60
N LEU A 169 4.50 17.44 1.36
CA LEU A 169 4.50 17.36 2.82
C LEU A 169 3.12 17.64 3.44
N ILE A 170 2.32 18.51 2.82
CA ILE A 170 0.99 18.88 3.32
C ILE A 170 -0.07 17.86 2.91
N PHE A 171 -0.03 17.43 1.65
CA PHE A 171 -1.09 16.62 1.03
C PHE A 171 -0.67 15.16 0.75
N GLY A 172 0.63 14.86 0.75
CA GLY A 172 1.15 13.52 0.50
C GLY A 172 1.31 12.70 1.77
N SER A 173 1.81 11.48 1.61
CA SER A 173 2.11 10.57 2.71
C SER A 173 3.46 9.88 2.51
N VAL A 174 4.30 9.90 3.55
CA VAL A 174 5.63 9.25 3.54
C VAL A 174 5.50 7.74 3.35
N LEU A 175 4.38 7.12 3.78
CA LEU A 175 4.14 5.69 3.62
C LEU A 175 4.02 5.26 2.15
N ARG A 176 3.62 6.17 1.25
CA ARG A 176 3.51 5.88 -0.19
C ARG A 176 4.86 5.68 -0.88
N ILE A 177 5.96 6.13 -0.27
CA ILE A 177 7.31 5.87 -0.79
C ILE A 177 7.60 4.34 -0.82
N GLY A 178 6.97 3.57 0.08
CA GLY A 178 7.12 2.13 0.14
C GLY A 178 6.45 1.36 -1.00
N SER A 179 5.45 1.94 -1.70
CA SER A 179 4.77 1.24 -2.82
C SER A 179 5.71 0.96 -3.99
N VAL A 180 6.72 1.82 -4.17
CA VAL A 180 7.78 1.67 -5.19
C VAL A 180 8.58 0.37 -5.03
N VAL A 181 8.74 -0.12 -3.79
CA VAL A 181 9.45 -1.38 -3.52
C VAL A 181 8.66 -2.59 -4.04
N GLY A 182 7.32 -2.53 -4.04
CA GLY A 182 6.45 -3.55 -4.62
C GLY A 182 6.45 -3.54 -6.16
N MET A 183 6.70 -2.39 -6.78
CA MET A 183 6.75 -2.22 -8.25
C MET A 183 8.09 -2.64 -8.88
N ALA A 184 9.13 -2.84 -8.06
CA ALA A 184 10.40 -3.35 -8.54
C ALA A 184 10.22 -4.80 -9.01
N PRO A 185 10.73 -5.18 -10.20
CA PRO A 185 10.66 -6.56 -10.68
C PRO A 185 11.45 -7.45 -9.70
N SER A 186 10.74 -8.11 -8.80
CA SER A 186 11.34 -9.02 -7.83
C SER A 186 11.60 -10.35 -8.54
N ALA A 187 12.88 -10.74 -8.62
CA ALA A 187 13.30 -12.06 -9.11
C ALA A 187 13.03 -13.18 -8.08
N GLY A 188 12.30 -12.88 -7.01
CA GLY A 188 11.93 -13.82 -5.97
C GLY A 188 10.67 -13.30 -5.31
N GLY A 189 9.58 -14.07 -5.45
CA GLY A 189 8.29 -13.78 -4.85
C GLY A 189 8.47 -13.51 -3.37
N VAL A 190 8.27 -12.24 -2.99
CA VAL A 190 8.08 -11.88 -1.59
C VAL A 190 6.91 -12.72 -1.10
N VAL A 191 7.14 -13.47 -0.03
CA VAL A 191 6.10 -14.15 0.75
C VAL A 191 5.22 -13.05 1.35
N SER A 192 4.35 -12.50 0.51
CA SER A 192 3.19 -11.75 0.94
C SER A 192 2.25 -12.76 1.58
N GLY A 193 1.46 -12.33 2.57
CA GLY A 193 0.40 -13.15 3.14
C GLY A 193 -0.57 -13.66 2.08
N PRO A 194 -1.57 -14.48 2.44
CA PRO A 194 -2.55 -15.01 1.50
C PRO A 194 -3.09 -13.87 0.62
N VAL A 195 -2.81 -13.94 -0.68
CA VAL A 195 -3.21 -12.92 -1.67
C VAL A 195 -4.73 -12.96 -1.89
N TRP A 196 -5.40 -13.94 -1.29
CA TRP A 196 -6.85 -14.09 -1.27
C TRP A 196 -7.28 -14.88 -0.03
N GLU A 197 -8.53 -14.70 0.38
CA GLU A 197 -9.24 -15.51 1.36
C GLU A 197 -10.61 -15.90 0.80
N GLY A 198 -11.11 -17.08 1.17
CA GLY A 198 -12.37 -17.58 0.63
C GLY A 198 -13.14 -18.43 1.62
N TRP A 199 -14.45 -18.23 1.69
CA TRP A 199 -15.36 -19.01 2.54
C TRP A 199 -16.50 -19.59 1.70
N ALA A 200 -16.90 -20.81 2.03
CA ALA A 200 -18.13 -21.44 1.55
C ALA A 200 -19.08 -21.58 2.74
N GLU A 201 -20.20 -20.86 2.72
CA GLU A 201 -21.22 -20.84 3.76
C GLU A 201 -22.49 -21.56 3.27
N PRO A 202 -22.73 -22.81 3.71
CA PRO A 202 -23.95 -23.52 3.38
C PRO A 202 -25.21 -22.83 3.92
N PRO A 203 -26.39 -23.05 3.30
CA PRO A 203 -27.64 -22.50 3.82
C PRO A 203 -27.90 -22.95 5.26
N ARG A 204 -28.42 -22.04 6.10
CA ARG A 204 -28.57 -22.24 7.55
C ARG A 204 -29.39 -23.48 7.92
N TYR A 205 -30.40 -23.83 7.12
CA TYR A 205 -31.25 -25.00 7.37
C TYR A 205 -30.49 -26.33 7.26
N THR A 206 -29.36 -26.37 6.54
CA THR A 206 -28.56 -27.59 6.37
C THR A 206 -27.77 -27.97 7.63
N GLY A 207 -27.61 -27.04 8.58
CA GLY A 207 -26.80 -27.24 9.80
C GLY A 207 -25.31 -27.49 9.55
N LYS A 208 -24.82 -27.32 8.32
CA LYS A 208 -23.41 -27.52 7.96
C LYS A 208 -22.55 -26.31 8.38
N PRO A 209 -21.29 -26.52 8.79
CA PRO A 209 -20.39 -25.43 9.16
C PRO A 209 -19.90 -24.65 7.92
N THR A 210 -19.52 -23.39 8.13
CA THR A 210 -18.79 -22.59 7.14
C THR A 210 -17.40 -23.18 6.91
N LEU A 211 -17.03 -23.40 5.65
CA LEU A 211 -15.74 -23.97 5.26
C LEU A 211 -14.81 -22.87 4.73
N TYR A 212 -13.54 -22.90 5.14
CA TYR A 212 -12.52 -21.98 4.63
C TYR A 212 -11.77 -22.62 3.46
N LEU A 213 -11.89 -22.02 2.27
CA LEU A 213 -11.45 -22.59 0.99
C LEU A 213 -9.93 -22.83 0.92
N ALA A 214 -9.11 -22.05 1.63
CA ALA A 214 -7.65 -22.22 1.59
C ALA A 214 -7.17 -23.48 2.33
N ASP A 215 -7.91 -23.92 3.35
CA ASP A 215 -7.58 -25.11 4.14
C ASP A 215 -8.04 -26.41 3.46
N LEU A 216 -8.98 -26.31 2.52
CA LEU A 216 -9.51 -27.46 1.79
C LEU A 216 -8.50 -27.93 0.75
N LYS A 217 -8.02 -29.16 0.92
CA LYS A 217 -7.11 -29.86 0.00
C LYS A 217 -7.77 -31.05 -0.71
N GLU A 218 -9.02 -31.34 -0.37
CA GLU A 218 -9.78 -32.46 -0.92
C GLU A 218 -10.52 -32.01 -2.18
N GLU A 219 -10.36 -32.79 -3.25
CA GLU A 219 -11.08 -32.63 -4.51
C GLU A 219 -11.73 -33.97 -4.87
N PRO A 220 -13.02 -34.01 -5.27
CA PRO A 220 -13.93 -32.87 -5.43
C PRO A 220 -14.54 -32.38 -4.10
N LEU A 221 -14.91 -31.10 -4.05
CA LEU A 221 -15.57 -30.49 -2.89
C LEU A 221 -17.10 -30.61 -3.03
N TYR A 222 -17.73 -31.27 -2.06
CA TYR A 222 -19.18 -31.45 -2.03
C TYR A 222 -19.85 -30.31 -1.26
N LEU A 223 -20.64 -29.48 -1.96
CA LEU A 223 -21.34 -28.34 -1.36
C LEU A 223 -22.86 -28.47 -1.60
N PRO A 224 -23.71 -28.20 -0.59
CA PRO A 224 -25.16 -28.11 -0.80
C PRO A 224 -25.55 -27.05 -1.84
N ALA A 225 -26.66 -27.28 -2.53
CA ALA A 225 -27.28 -26.27 -3.38
C ALA A 225 -27.54 -24.98 -2.59
N GLY A 226 -27.23 -23.83 -3.19
CA GLY A 226 -27.43 -22.53 -2.57
C GLY A 226 -26.35 -22.10 -1.56
N THR A 227 -25.28 -22.87 -1.37
CA THR A 227 -24.09 -22.43 -0.62
C THR A 227 -23.58 -21.10 -1.16
N LEU A 228 -23.38 -20.13 -0.27
CA LEU A 228 -22.81 -18.82 -0.60
C LEU A 228 -21.29 -18.90 -0.54
N ILE A 229 -20.64 -18.61 -1.66
CA ILE A 229 -19.19 -18.50 -1.74
C ILE A 229 -18.83 -17.04 -1.71
N THR A 230 -17.94 -16.67 -0.78
CA THR A 230 -17.39 -15.32 -0.66
C THR A 230 -15.89 -15.38 -0.81
N LEU A 231 -15.36 -14.69 -1.81
CA LEU A 231 -13.93 -14.53 -2.06
C LEU A 231 -13.53 -13.08 -1.79
N ARG A 232 -12.44 -12.90 -1.05
CA ARG A 232 -11.80 -11.60 -0.82
C ARG A 232 -10.40 -11.65 -1.40
N LEU A 233 -10.12 -10.78 -2.35
CA LEU A 233 -8.82 -10.70 -3.02
C LEU A 233 -8.03 -9.54 -2.42
N TYR A 234 -6.80 -9.83 -2.00
CA TYR A 234 -5.89 -8.89 -1.36
C TYR A 234 -4.70 -8.64 -2.28
N GLY A 235 -4.71 -7.53 -3.01
CA GLY A 235 -3.63 -7.19 -3.94
C GLY A 235 -3.96 -5.95 -4.76
N GLU A 236 -3.11 -5.64 -5.74
CA GLU A 236 -3.44 -4.63 -6.75
C GLU A 236 -4.70 -5.05 -7.52
N VAL A 237 -5.61 -4.10 -7.75
CA VAL A 237 -6.87 -4.35 -8.45
C VAL A 237 -6.57 -4.90 -9.86
N GLY A 238 -7.06 -6.10 -10.15
CA GLY A 238 -6.81 -6.80 -11.42
C GLY A 238 -5.59 -7.72 -11.46
N ALA A 239 -4.81 -7.84 -10.38
CA ALA A 239 -3.70 -8.81 -10.28
C ALA A 239 -4.17 -10.26 -10.05
N LEU A 240 -5.41 -10.41 -9.56
CA LEU A 240 -6.10 -11.68 -9.38
C LEU A 240 -7.43 -11.61 -10.10
N SER A 241 -7.75 -12.63 -10.90
CA SER A 241 -9.05 -12.78 -11.54
C SER A 241 -9.73 -14.06 -11.05
N VAL A 242 -11.02 -13.97 -10.78
CA VAL A 242 -11.84 -15.13 -10.41
C VAL A 242 -12.61 -15.60 -11.64
N SER A 243 -12.51 -16.88 -11.94
CA SER A 243 -13.35 -17.55 -12.94
C SER A 243 -14.14 -18.65 -12.26
N GLU A 244 -15.46 -18.61 -12.42
CA GLU A 244 -16.38 -19.58 -11.83
C GLU A 244 -17.46 -20.00 -12.84
N THR A 245 -17.95 -21.22 -12.68
CA THR A 245 -19.02 -21.80 -13.50
C THR A 245 -20.19 -22.33 -12.66
N VAL A 246 -20.10 -22.22 -11.34
CA VAL A 246 -21.04 -22.81 -10.38
C VAL A 246 -22.31 -21.98 -10.22
N SER A 247 -22.28 -20.69 -10.52
CA SER A 247 -23.45 -19.81 -10.46
C SER A 247 -24.40 -20.00 -11.65
N GLY A 248 -23.91 -20.58 -12.75
CA GLY A 248 -24.64 -20.65 -14.02
C GLY A 248 -24.74 -19.30 -14.76
N THR A 249 -24.08 -18.26 -14.29
CA THR A 249 -23.95 -16.99 -15.01
C THR A 249 -22.62 -16.94 -15.75
N THR A 250 -22.60 -16.31 -16.92
CA THR A 250 -21.35 -16.02 -17.64
C THR A 250 -20.57 -14.97 -16.85
N PRO A 251 -19.25 -15.17 -16.60
CA PRO A 251 -18.42 -14.19 -15.92
C PRO A 251 -18.50 -12.83 -16.65
N THR A 252 -18.89 -11.77 -15.94
CA THR A 252 -18.89 -10.40 -16.46
C THR A 252 -17.53 -9.75 -16.17
N ASP A 253 -17.10 -8.76 -16.95
CA ASP A 253 -15.83 -8.04 -16.69
C ASP A 253 -15.77 -7.41 -15.28
N ASP A 254 -16.91 -7.03 -14.69
CA ASP A 254 -16.99 -6.51 -13.32
C ASP A 254 -16.58 -7.52 -12.24
N THR A 255 -16.82 -8.82 -12.45
CA THR A 255 -16.43 -9.88 -11.50
C THR A 255 -14.93 -10.24 -11.57
N GLN A 256 -14.24 -9.86 -12.64
CA GLN A 256 -12.81 -10.15 -12.82
C GLN A 256 -11.88 -9.16 -12.11
N ALA A 257 -12.39 -7.97 -11.75
CA ALA A 257 -11.62 -6.89 -11.12
C ALA A 257 -12.11 -6.49 -9.72
N ALA A 258 -13.12 -7.17 -9.17
CA ALA A 258 -13.69 -6.83 -7.87
C ALA A 258 -12.82 -7.35 -6.70
N VAL A 259 -12.68 -6.53 -5.66
CA VAL A 259 -11.93 -6.86 -4.43
C VAL A 259 -12.66 -7.93 -3.58
N VAL A 260 -13.99 -7.97 -3.70
CA VAL A 260 -14.85 -8.96 -3.04
C VAL A 260 -15.82 -9.50 -4.08
N VAL A 261 -15.91 -10.83 -4.18
CA VAL A 261 -16.80 -11.52 -5.11
C VAL A 261 -17.65 -12.50 -4.33
N ASP A 262 -18.97 -12.43 -4.49
CA ASP A 262 -19.94 -13.32 -3.88
C ASP A 262 -20.86 -13.94 -4.93
N PHE A 263 -21.04 -15.27 -4.85
CA PHE A 263 -21.96 -16.00 -5.72
C PHE A 263 -22.48 -17.25 -5.00
N LYS A 264 -23.62 -17.76 -5.47
CA LYS A 264 -24.25 -18.96 -4.93
C LYS A 264 -23.99 -20.16 -5.84
N VAL A 265 -23.78 -21.33 -5.23
CA VAL A 265 -23.69 -22.59 -5.96
C VAL A 265 -25.07 -22.98 -6.45
N ALA A 266 -25.28 -22.93 -7.77
CA ALA A 266 -26.53 -23.32 -8.44
C ALA A 266 -26.37 -24.61 -9.28
N GLN A 267 -25.14 -24.95 -9.67
CA GLN A 267 -24.80 -26.16 -10.38
C GLN A 267 -23.39 -26.65 -10.03
N SER A 268 -23.09 -27.89 -10.42
CA SER A 268 -21.72 -28.42 -10.33
C SER A 268 -20.84 -27.73 -11.37
N GLY A 269 -19.58 -27.47 -11.03
CA GLY A 269 -18.66 -26.73 -11.89
C GLY A 269 -17.35 -26.45 -11.18
N ASP A 270 -16.55 -25.60 -11.78
CA ASP A 270 -15.22 -25.23 -11.28
C ASP A 270 -15.21 -23.78 -10.79
N ILE A 271 -14.37 -23.54 -9.78
CA ILE A 271 -13.99 -22.23 -9.28
C ILE A 271 -12.47 -22.15 -9.36
N SER A 272 -11.96 -21.09 -9.98
CA SER A 272 -10.53 -20.85 -10.12
C SER A 272 -10.20 -19.39 -9.82
N ILE A 273 -9.09 -19.21 -9.11
CA ILE A 273 -8.48 -17.92 -8.84
C ILE A 273 -7.16 -17.91 -9.61
N ASP A 274 -7.09 -17.10 -10.65
CA ASP A 274 -5.90 -16.94 -11.48
C ASP A 274 -5.04 -15.79 -10.96
N GLY A 275 -3.73 -16.04 -10.81
CA GLY A 275 -2.76 -15.07 -10.35
C GLY A 275 -1.75 -15.65 -9.36
N PRO A 276 -0.96 -14.81 -8.67
CA PRO A 276 0.02 -15.25 -7.68
C PRO A 276 -0.65 -16.02 -6.53
N ASN A 277 -0.20 -17.25 -6.25
CA ASN A 277 -0.81 -18.18 -5.29
C ASN A 277 -2.28 -18.53 -5.59
N GLY A 278 -2.68 -18.51 -6.87
CA GLY A 278 -3.99 -18.98 -7.33
C GLY A 278 -4.28 -20.44 -6.96
N ARG A 279 -5.57 -20.78 -6.89
CA ARG A 279 -6.05 -22.13 -6.62
C ARG A 279 -7.33 -22.39 -7.41
N ALA A 280 -7.55 -23.65 -7.76
CA ALA A 280 -8.77 -24.12 -8.37
C ALA A 280 -9.44 -25.17 -7.48
N TRP A 281 -10.76 -25.29 -7.58
CA TRP A 281 -11.56 -26.31 -6.93
C TRP A 281 -12.62 -26.81 -7.91
N ASN A 282 -12.80 -28.13 -7.93
CA ASN A 282 -13.94 -28.76 -8.56
C ASN A 282 -15.07 -28.91 -7.53
N ILE A 283 -16.21 -28.28 -7.80
CA ILE A 283 -17.37 -28.25 -6.93
C ILE A 283 -18.43 -29.22 -7.46
N VAL A 284 -18.84 -30.16 -6.61
CA VAL A 284 -19.98 -31.03 -6.83
C VAL A 284 -21.14 -30.53 -5.98
N MET A 285 -22.18 -30.02 -6.65
CA MET A 285 -23.38 -29.54 -5.98
C MET A 285 -24.27 -30.71 -5.55
N LEU A 286 -24.56 -30.79 -4.26
CA LEU A 286 -25.55 -31.71 -3.70
C LEU A 286 -26.95 -31.09 -3.83
N PRO A 287 -27.87 -31.70 -4.59
CA PRO A 287 -29.24 -31.20 -4.72
C PRO A 287 -29.99 -31.33 -3.40
N ASP A 288 -30.92 -30.41 -3.16
CA ASP A 288 -31.79 -30.38 -1.98
C ASP A 288 -33.09 -31.16 -2.26
N ALA A 289 -33.39 -32.17 -1.45
CA ALA A 289 -34.62 -32.94 -1.58
C ALA A 289 -35.81 -32.19 -0.95
N LYS A 290 -37.03 -32.48 -1.40
CA LYS A 290 -38.22 -31.95 -0.73
C LYS A 290 -38.57 -32.86 0.45
N PRO A 291 -39.06 -32.31 1.58
CA PRO A 291 -39.60 -33.11 2.66
C PRO A 291 -40.75 -34.00 2.18
N GLU A 292 -40.79 -35.23 2.67
CA GLU A 292 -41.85 -36.18 2.34
C GLU A 292 -42.63 -36.54 3.61
N VAL A 293 -43.95 -36.66 3.46
CA VAL A 293 -44.87 -37.05 4.52
C VAL A 293 -45.85 -38.10 3.99
N GLU A 294 -46.08 -39.15 4.76
CA GLU A 294 -47.03 -40.21 4.44
C GLU A 294 -47.90 -40.58 5.65
N ILE A 295 -49.16 -40.90 5.39
CA ILE A 295 -50.05 -41.47 6.39
C ILE A 295 -49.76 -42.97 6.45
N THR A 296 -49.37 -43.48 7.63
CA THR A 296 -48.91 -44.87 7.77
C THR A 296 -50.04 -45.85 8.12
N ALA A 297 -51.17 -45.35 8.61
CA ALA A 297 -52.34 -46.17 8.96
C ALA A 297 -53.64 -45.36 8.83
N GLU A 298 -54.77 -46.06 8.77
CA GLU A 298 -56.09 -45.43 8.82
C GLU A 298 -56.31 -44.68 10.14
N PRO A 299 -57.08 -43.58 10.14
CA PRO A 299 -57.41 -42.85 11.35
C PRO A 299 -58.19 -43.72 12.34
N GLU A 300 -57.71 -43.77 13.58
CA GLU A 300 -58.35 -44.49 14.69
C GLU A 300 -59.03 -43.49 15.64
N VAL A 301 -60.04 -43.97 16.37
CA VAL A 301 -60.70 -43.19 17.43
C VAL A 301 -60.26 -43.72 18.78
N ALA A 302 -59.62 -42.87 19.59
CA ALA A 302 -59.21 -43.20 20.95
C ALA A 302 -60.41 -43.27 21.91
N ALA A 303 -60.21 -43.86 23.10
CA ALA A 303 -61.28 -44.12 24.08
C ALA A 303 -62.04 -42.86 24.55
N LEU A 304 -61.41 -41.68 24.45
CA LEU A 304 -62.00 -40.38 24.82
C LEU A 304 -62.66 -39.65 23.63
N GLY A 305 -62.73 -40.28 22.45
CA GLY A 305 -63.30 -39.69 21.23
C GLY A 305 -62.31 -38.82 20.43
N GLU A 306 -61.02 -38.87 20.75
CA GLU A 306 -59.97 -38.19 20.01
C GLU A 306 -59.61 -38.97 18.74
N MET A 307 -59.37 -38.26 17.63
CA MET A 307 -58.83 -38.87 16.41
C MET A 307 -57.32 -39.09 16.59
N ARG A 308 -56.83 -40.24 16.15
CA ARG A 308 -55.40 -40.56 16.09
C ARG A 308 -55.03 -40.92 14.67
N LEU A 309 -54.17 -40.13 14.03
CA LEU A 309 -53.70 -40.41 12.67
C LEU A 309 -52.17 -40.61 12.66
N PRO A 310 -51.71 -41.87 12.55
CA PRO A 310 -50.28 -42.16 12.44
C PRO A 310 -49.71 -41.67 11.11
N PHE A 311 -48.60 -40.93 11.17
CA PHE A 311 -47.89 -40.45 9.99
C PHE A 311 -46.38 -40.63 10.16
N ALA A 312 -45.68 -40.72 9.02
CA ALA A 312 -44.23 -40.69 8.93
C ALA A 312 -43.79 -39.47 8.12
N ALA A 313 -42.74 -38.80 8.56
CA ALA A 313 -42.12 -37.70 7.84
C ALA A 313 -40.61 -37.95 7.70
N ARG A 314 -40.05 -37.55 6.55
CA ARG A 314 -38.62 -37.68 6.27
C ARG A 314 -38.08 -36.53 5.42
N ASP A 315 -36.85 -36.15 5.70
CA ASP A 315 -36.11 -35.11 4.99
C ASP A 315 -34.60 -35.31 5.17
N ASP A 316 -33.79 -34.84 4.22
CA ASP A 316 -32.33 -34.95 4.24
C ASP A 316 -31.64 -33.94 5.17
N TYR A 317 -32.25 -32.77 5.39
CA TYR A 317 -31.79 -31.75 6.35
C TYR A 317 -32.70 -31.61 7.59
N GLY A 318 -33.80 -32.37 7.62
CA GLY A 318 -34.70 -32.49 8.74
C GLY A 318 -35.96 -31.64 8.56
N VAL A 319 -37.09 -32.21 8.96
CA VAL A 319 -38.39 -31.53 8.83
C VAL A 319 -38.50 -30.43 9.89
N GLU A 320 -38.76 -29.20 9.45
CA GLU A 320 -38.93 -28.05 10.35
C GLU A 320 -40.35 -28.00 10.95
N ALA A 321 -41.36 -28.16 10.10
CA ALA A 321 -42.77 -28.12 10.47
C ALA A 321 -43.62 -28.89 9.44
N GLY A 322 -44.86 -29.20 9.81
CA GLY A 322 -45.86 -29.74 8.89
C GLY A 322 -47.27 -29.37 9.30
N GLU A 323 -48.20 -29.43 8.36
CA GLU A 323 -49.62 -29.15 8.58
C GLU A 323 -50.46 -30.28 7.99
N ALA A 324 -51.44 -30.76 8.75
CA ALA A 324 -52.51 -31.61 8.26
C ALA A 324 -53.71 -30.76 7.87
N ARG A 325 -54.24 -31.02 6.67
CA ARG A 325 -55.47 -30.39 6.17
C ARG A 325 -56.54 -31.44 6.07
N ILE A 326 -57.62 -31.25 6.81
CA ILE A 326 -58.75 -32.17 6.88
C ILE A 326 -59.93 -31.50 6.20
N SER A 327 -60.42 -32.11 5.14
CA SER A 327 -61.57 -31.68 4.35
C SER A 327 -62.53 -32.83 4.13
N LEU A 328 -63.79 -32.53 3.79
CA LEU A 328 -64.79 -33.54 3.49
C LEU A 328 -64.58 -34.09 2.09
N ASP A 329 -64.36 -35.40 1.97
CA ASP A 329 -64.38 -36.10 0.68
C ASP A 329 -65.83 -36.33 0.21
N LEU A 330 -66.45 -35.28 -0.32
CA LEU A 330 -67.81 -35.32 -0.84
C LEU A 330 -67.95 -36.26 -2.06
N ALA A 331 -66.86 -36.62 -2.74
CA ALA A 331 -66.89 -37.54 -3.88
C ALA A 331 -67.07 -39.00 -3.44
N SER A 332 -66.60 -39.35 -2.24
CA SER A 332 -66.80 -40.69 -1.66
C SER A 332 -68.20 -40.94 -1.10
N VAL A 333 -69.02 -39.90 -0.92
CA VAL A 333 -70.34 -40.00 -0.29
C VAL A 333 -71.42 -40.35 -1.30
N ASP A 334 -72.21 -41.40 -1.00
CA ASP A 334 -73.37 -41.77 -1.80
C ASP A 334 -74.57 -40.84 -1.53
N ARG A 335 -74.97 -40.06 -2.54
CA ARG A 335 -76.00 -39.01 -2.44
C ARG A 335 -77.35 -39.37 -3.06
N ARG A 336 -77.60 -40.66 -3.32
CA ARG A 336 -78.77 -41.16 -4.09
C ARG A 336 -80.16 -40.91 -3.50
N TYR A 337 -80.33 -40.65 -2.19
CA TYR A 337 -81.64 -40.53 -1.54
C TYR A 337 -81.94 -39.11 -0.99
N GLY A 338 -82.06 -38.12 -1.87
CA GLY A 338 -82.49 -36.76 -1.49
C GLY A 338 -81.37 -35.83 -1.02
N LEU A 339 -80.11 -36.17 -1.30
CA LEU A 339 -78.93 -35.36 -0.98
C LEU A 339 -78.37 -34.62 -2.21
N GLU A 340 -79.19 -34.34 -3.23
CA GLU A 340 -78.74 -33.68 -4.48
C GLU A 340 -78.27 -32.23 -4.28
N THR A 341 -78.87 -31.49 -3.33
CA THR A 341 -78.47 -30.11 -3.01
C THR A 341 -77.04 -30.07 -2.49
N ALA A 342 -76.20 -29.18 -3.03
CA ALA A 342 -74.84 -28.98 -2.54
C ALA A 342 -74.85 -28.75 -1.02
N PRO A 343 -74.00 -29.46 -0.25
CA PRO A 343 -73.91 -29.24 1.19
C PRO A 343 -73.37 -27.84 1.48
N ASP A 344 -73.70 -27.32 2.66
CA ASP A 344 -73.11 -26.08 3.14
C ASP A 344 -71.58 -26.18 3.14
N ASP A 345 -70.93 -25.10 2.67
CA ASP A 345 -69.48 -25.04 2.62
C ASP A 345 -68.89 -25.15 4.02
N ARG A 346 -68.00 -26.11 4.22
CA ARG A 346 -67.30 -26.31 5.48
C ARG A 346 -65.83 -26.02 5.27
N PRO A 347 -65.27 -25.04 6.02
CA PRO A 347 -63.86 -24.71 5.88
C PRO A 347 -63.00 -25.92 6.26
N GLU A 348 -61.87 -26.05 5.59
CA GLU A 348 -60.86 -27.06 5.93
C GLU A 348 -60.35 -26.84 7.35
N ILE A 349 -60.18 -27.93 8.08
CA ILE A 349 -59.54 -27.91 9.39
C ILE A 349 -58.04 -28.05 9.16
N ILE A 350 -57.27 -27.03 9.55
CA ILE A 350 -55.81 -27.02 9.47
C ILE A 350 -55.25 -27.25 10.86
N VAL A 351 -54.50 -28.32 11.05
CA VAL A 351 -53.88 -28.68 12.33
C VAL A 351 -52.37 -28.82 12.12
N PRO A 352 -51.52 -28.19 12.95
CA PRO A 352 -50.08 -28.41 12.87
C PRO A 352 -49.76 -29.86 13.23
N LEU A 353 -48.87 -30.50 12.45
CA LEU A 353 -48.38 -31.83 12.76
C LEU A 353 -47.50 -31.79 14.01
N PRO A 354 -47.64 -32.75 14.94
CA PRO A 354 -46.79 -32.83 16.11
C PRO A 354 -45.35 -33.13 15.67
N MET A 355 -44.40 -32.35 16.20
CA MET A 355 -42.98 -32.51 15.94
C MET A 355 -42.31 -33.22 17.12
N PRO A 356 -41.28 -34.06 16.88
CA PRO A 356 -40.50 -34.67 17.95
C PRO A 356 -39.91 -33.58 18.87
N ILE A 357 -40.17 -33.70 20.17
CA ILE A 357 -39.68 -32.77 21.20
C ILE A 357 -38.16 -32.90 21.35
N ALA A 358 -37.64 -34.12 21.23
CA ALA A 358 -36.22 -34.44 21.26
C ALA A 358 -35.94 -35.60 20.30
N GLY A 359 -34.77 -35.60 19.66
CA GLY A 359 -34.34 -36.64 18.74
C GLY A 359 -34.12 -36.15 17.31
N ASP A 360 -33.95 -37.09 16.41
CA ASP A 360 -33.67 -36.84 14.99
C ASP A 360 -34.95 -36.46 14.23
N ARG A 361 -34.89 -35.37 13.46
CA ARG A 361 -35.98 -34.88 12.61
C ARG A 361 -35.82 -35.26 11.14
N SER A 362 -34.75 -35.99 10.79
CA SER A 362 -34.52 -36.51 9.43
C SER A 362 -35.51 -37.62 9.06
N ARG A 363 -35.98 -38.40 10.06
CA ARG A 363 -37.02 -39.41 9.89
C ARG A 363 -37.69 -39.70 11.23
N PHE A 364 -39.01 -39.51 11.30
CA PHE A 364 -39.78 -39.84 12.49
C PHE A 364 -41.20 -40.31 12.16
N GLN A 365 -41.83 -40.92 13.16
CA GLN A 365 -43.22 -41.33 13.15
C GLN A 365 -43.90 -40.77 14.39
N GLU A 366 -45.04 -40.10 14.19
CA GLU A 366 -45.84 -39.51 15.25
C GLU A 366 -47.32 -39.72 14.95
N ASN A 367 -48.18 -39.38 15.91
CA ASN A 367 -49.63 -39.44 15.74
C ASN A 367 -50.21 -38.04 15.88
N LEU A 368 -50.92 -37.57 14.85
CA LEU A 368 -51.75 -36.37 14.93
C LEU A 368 -52.96 -36.61 15.84
#